data_AF-A0AAU3JJD3-F1
#
_entry.id   AF-A0AAU3JJD3-F1
#
_cell.length_a   1.000
_cell.length_b   1.000
_cell.length_c   1.000
_cell.angle_alpha   90.00
_cell.angle_beta   90.00
_cell.angle_gamma   90.00
#
_symmetry.space_group_name_H-M   'P 1'
#
loop_
_entity.id
_entity.type
_entity.pdbx_description
1 polymer ?
#
loop_
_entity_poly.entity_id
_entity_poly.type
_entity_poly.pdbx_seq_one_letter_code
_entity_poly.pdbx_strand_id
1 'polypeptide(L)'
;MVACGHQDSAARAPSGSASPNSSDSSDSPDSSDSGVYAFPLEKSDLPWSGSPSPYNAQVKLDDGRRVAMHYRRGEGLVEQHYSPRAKAWTKPTVIHRTRTDACQGIELRTSAGTVAAIADFGAYCYDGEPPTESLAAVGTGSLTTWDVDIKKDFDGWERVSVSDDGSRVVFGRDVTLRWNRADGFETE
;
A
#
# COMPACT_ATOMS: atom_id res chain seq x y z
N MET A 1 5.74 52.87 -65.24
CA MET A 1 4.97 53.63 -64.24
C MET A 1 5.50 53.16 -62.88
N VAL A 2 6.37 53.86 -62.14
CA VAL A 2 6.20 55.15 -61.39
C VAL A 2 5.02 55.03 -60.40
N ALA A 3 5.05 55.24 -59.08
CA ALA A 3 5.95 55.81 -58.04
C ALA A 3 5.56 55.16 -56.65
N CYS A 4 6.40 55.02 -55.60
CA CYS A 4 6.91 55.94 -54.55
C CYS A 4 5.91 56.52 -53.50
N GLY A 5 6.31 56.46 -52.21
CA GLY A 5 5.83 57.25 -51.03
C GLY A 5 5.17 56.40 -49.92
N HIS A 6 5.68 56.15 -48.70
CA HIS A 6 6.36 56.93 -47.63
C HIS A 6 5.52 58.07 -47.02
N GLN A 7 5.13 57.91 -45.74
CA GLN A 7 5.07 58.99 -44.76
C GLN A 7 5.45 58.50 -43.36
N ASP A 8 6.38 59.26 -42.79
CA ASP A 8 7.05 59.18 -41.49
C ASP A 8 6.21 59.65 -40.30
N SER A 9 6.60 59.22 -39.09
CA SER A 9 7.02 60.04 -37.92
C SER A 9 6.91 59.18 -36.65
N ALA A 10 7.99 58.76 -35.97
CA ALA A 10 8.86 59.53 -35.06
C ALA A 10 8.07 60.40 -34.06
N ALA A 11 8.31 60.46 -32.75
CA ALA A 11 9.25 59.84 -31.82
C ALA A 11 8.84 60.26 -30.38
N ARG A 12 9.52 59.64 -29.39
CA ARG A 12 9.99 60.28 -28.13
C ARG A 12 9.25 59.94 -26.82
N ALA A 13 9.86 59.02 -26.06
CA ALA A 13 9.88 58.98 -24.60
C ALA A 13 10.73 60.17 -24.04
N PRO A 14 10.71 60.56 -22.74
CA PRO A 14 11.30 59.71 -21.70
C PRO A 14 10.80 59.85 -20.24
N SER A 15 11.19 58.85 -19.44
CA SER A 15 11.68 58.88 -18.05
C SER A 15 10.78 59.29 -16.88
N GLY A 16 10.55 58.29 -16.01
CA GLY A 16 10.35 58.44 -14.58
C GLY A 16 10.70 57.13 -13.87
N SER A 17 11.92 57.04 -13.35
CA SER A 17 12.52 55.88 -12.68
C SER A 17 11.98 55.66 -11.27
N ALA A 18 11.77 54.40 -10.88
CA ALA A 18 12.09 53.87 -9.54
C ALA A 18 11.98 52.32 -9.53
N SER A 19 13.12 51.64 -9.42
CA SER A 19 13.25 50.31 -8.80
C SER A 19 13.47 50.50 -7.28
N PRO A 20 13.52 49.47 -6.41
CA PRO A 20 13.47 48.02 -6.65
C PRO A 20 12.52 47.26 -5.67
N ASN A 21 12.21 45.99 -5.97
CA ASN A 21 12.14 44.97 -4.92
C ASN A 21 12.22 43.55 -5.50
N SER A 22 13.05 42.76 -4.84
CA SER A 22 13.36 41.35 -5.05
C SER A 22 12.17 40.41 -4.77
N SER A 23 12.40 39.12 -5.08
CA SER A 23 11.63 37.89 -4.75
C SER A 23 10.95 37.32 -6.01
N ASP A 24 11.51 36.31 -6.69
CA ASP A 24 11.60 34.89 -6.29
C ASP A 24 10.21 34.26 -6.15
N SER A 25 9.85 33.37 -7.10
CA SER A 25 8.66 32.49 -7.20
C SER A 25 8.41 32.17 -8.69
N SER A 26 8.31 30.94 -9.21
CA SER A 26 8.21 29.62 -8.59
C SER A 26 8.49 28.56 -9.66
N ASP A 27 9.56 27.79 -9.50
CA ASP A 27 9.61 26.41 -10.00
C ASP A 27 9.60 25.54 -8.74
N SER A 28 8.40 25.25 -8.26
CA SER A 28 8.21 24.37 -7.09
C SER A 28 8.23 22.93 -7.58
N PRO A 29 9.22 22.11 -7.18
CA PRO A 29 9.08 20.68 -7.31
C PRO A 29 7.95 20.23 -6.38
N ASP A 30 7.00 19.51 -6.98
CA ASP A 30 5.91 18.76 -6.38
C ASP A 30 6.17 18.34 -4.92
N SER A 31 5.69 19.18 -4.00
CA SER A 31 5.67 18.93 -2.56
C SER A 31 4.32 18.37 -2.20
N SER A 32 4.12 17.07 -2.39
CA SER A 32 2.93 16.40 -1.88
C SER A 32 3.14 14.90 -1.59
N ASP A 33 4.19 14.53 -0.83
CA ASP A 33 4.25 13.16 -0.26
C ASP A 33 5.19 12.97 0.96
N SER A 34 5.66 14.06 1.60
CA SER A 34 6.63 13.92 2.70
C SER A 34 6.00 13.47 4.04
N GLY A 35 4.67 13.56 4.17
CA GLY A 35 3.96 13.19 5.41
C GLY A 35 3.59 11.70 5.53
N VAL A 36 3.59 10.95 4.42
CA VAL A 36 3.20 9.53 4.42
C VAL A 36 4.39 8.65 4.79
N TYR A 37 5.60 9.00 4.34
CA TYR A 37 6.80 8.16 4.46
C TYR A 37 7.81 8.74 5.46
N ALA A 38 7.44 8.79 6.73
CA ALA A 38 8.33 9.23 7.81
C ALA A 38 8.29 8.30 9.03
N PHE A 39 7.65 7.14 8.91
CA PHE A 39 7.38 6.25 10.03
C PHE A 39 8.42 5.13 10.13
N PRO A 40 8.76 4.67 11.35
CA PRO A 40 9.49 3.43 11.51
C PRO A 40 8.61 2.23 11.13
N LEU A 41 9.25 1.11 10.80
CA LEU A 41 8.52 -0.17 10.71
C LEU A 41 8.08 -0.58 12.10
N GLU A 42 6.78 -0.78 12.27
CA GLU A 42 6.20 -1.33 13.48
C GLU A 42 6.17 -2.86 13.42
N LYS A 43 5.99 -3.45 14.60
CA LYS A 43 5.92 -4.89 14.81
C LYS A 43 4.70 -5.21 15.65
N SER A 44 4.26 -6.46 15.57
CA SER A 44 3.19 -6.97 16.42
C SER A 44 3.51 -6.75 17.90
N ASP A 45 2.49 -6.37 18.65
CA ASP A 45 2.51 -6.23 20.12
C ASP A 45 2.14 -7.55 20.83
N LEU A 46 1.88 -8.61 20.07
CA LEU A 46 1.58 -9.93 20.59
C LEU A 46 2.84 -10.62 21.12
N PRO A 47 2.77 -11.27 22.29
CA PRO A 47 3.92 -11.92 22.89
C PRO A 47 4.34 -13.12 22.04
N TRP A 48 5.63 -13.19 21.72
CA TRP A 48 6.24 -14.34 21.06
C TRP A 48 7.72 -14.45 21.47
N SER A 49 8.14 -15.63 21.92
CA SER A 49 9.51 -15.88 22.39
C SER A 49 10.43 -16.47 21.32
N GLY A 50 9.88 -16.96 20.21
CA GLY A 50 10.65 -17.51 19.09
C GLY A 50 11.16 -16.46 18.11
N SER A 51 11.94 -16.89 17.11
CA SER A 51 12.38 -16.04 16.01
C SER A 51 12.40 -16.85 14.69
N PRO A 52 11.80 -16.34 13.60
CA PRO A 52 11.02 -15.09 13.53
C PRO A 52 9.68 -15.20 14.27
N SER A 53 9.03 -14.05 14.52
CA SER A 53 7.66 -14.03 15.03
C SER A 53 6.67 -14.31 13.91
N PRO A 54 5.72 -15.26 14.08
CA PRO A 54 4.71 -15.56 13.07
C PRO A 54 3.70 -14.41 12.89
N TYR A 55 3.61 -13.52 13.87
CA TYR A 55 2.72 -12.35 13.87
C TYR A 55 3.25 -11.18 13.04
N ASN A 56 4.37 -11.39 12.34
CA ASN A 56 5.00 -10.40 11.49
C ASN A 56 5.38 -11.08 10.17
N ALA A 57 4.93 -10.54 9.05
CA ALA A 57 5.35 -10.98 7.72
C ALA A 57 5.88 -9.81 6.91
N GLN A 58 6.80 -10.10 5.99
CA GLN A 58 7.36 -9.11 5.09
C GLN A 58 7.70 -9.72 3.73
N VAL A 59 7.40 -9.01 2.65
CA VAL A 59 7.84 -9.35 1.28
C VAL A 59 8.49 -8.15 0.60
N LYS A 60 9.36 -8.42 -0.37
CA LYS A 60 9.97 -7.41 -1.25
C LYS A 60 9.35 -7.53 -2.64
N LEU A 61 9.01 -6.40 -3.23
CA LEU A 61 8.49 -6.30 -4.59
C LEU A 61 9.63 -6.04 -5.57
N ASP A 62 9.39 -6.34 -6.85
CA ASP A 62 10.38 -6.20 -7.92
C ASP A 62 10.85 -4.75 -8.13
N ASP A 63 9.98 -3.78 -7.83
CA ASP A 63 10.29 -2.35 -7.87
C ASP A 63 11.08 -1.84 -6.65
N GLY A 64 11.47 -2.75 -5.74
CA GLY A 64 12.25 -2.45 -4.55
C GLY A 64 11.44 -1.99 -3.34
N ARG A 65 10.12 -1.79 -3.48
CA ARG A 65 9.24 -1.62 -2.30
C ARG A 65 9.28 -2.86 -1.43
N ARG A 66 8.93 -2.68 -0.15
CA ARG A 66 8.73 -3.79 0.78
C ARG A 66 7.37 -3.62 1.43
N VAL A 67 6.63 -4.70 1.60
CA VAL A 67 5.36 -4.71 2.33
C VAL A 67 5.56 -5.50 3.60
N ALA A 68 5.11 -4.95 4.71
CA ALA A 68 5.09 -5.61 6.00
C ALA A 68 3.66 -5.66 6.53
N MET A 69 3.28 -6.80 7.08
CA MET A 69 2.03 -6.96 7.80
C MET A 69 2.31 -7.48 9.20
N HIS A 70 1.51 -7.02 10.16
CA HIS A 70 1.57 -7.50 11.53
C HIS A 70 0.20 -7.43 12.19
N TYR A 71 -0.01 -8.31 13.17
CA TYR A 71 -1.19 -8.22 14.04
C TYR A 71 -1.01 -7.17 15.12
N ARG A 72 -2.08 -6.50 15.49
CA ARG A 72 -2.16 -5.65 16.69
C ARG A 72 -3.32 -6.06 17.57
N ARG A 73 -3.07 -6.23 18.86
CA ARG A 73 -4.07 -6.64 19.85
C ARG A 73 -5.25 -5.67 19.86
N GLY A 74 -6.45 -6.19 19.64
CA GLY A 74 -7.69 -5.40 19.64
C GLY A 74 -7.86 -4.45 18.45
N GLU A 75 -6.92 -4.44 17.50
CA GLU A 75 -6.99 -3.62 16.28
C GLU A 75 -7.14 -4.47 15.00
N GLY A 76 -6.54 -5.66 14.95
CA GLY A 76 -6.62 -6.58 13.81
C GLY A 76 -5.32 -6.64 12.99
N LEU A 77 -5.44 -6.65 11.65
CA LEU A 77 -4.33 -6.76 10.72
C LEU A 77 -3.90 -5.38 10.22
N VAL A 78 -2.60 -5.09 10.36
CA VAL A 78 -1.99 -3.81 10.02
C VAL A 78 -0.98 -3.98 8.91
N GLU A 79 -1.04 -3.09 7.92
CA GLU A 79 -0.10 -2.97 6.81
C GLU A 79 0.81 -1.75 6.99
N GLN A 80 2.05 -1.90 6.55
CA GLN A 80 2.96 -0.81 6.21
C GLN A 80 3.75 -1.19 4.97
N HIS A 81 4.14 -0.21 4.15
CA HIS A 81 5.07 -0.43 3.06
C HIS A 81 6.19 0.60 3.03
N TYR A 82 7.34 0.16 2.55
CA TYR A 82 8.54 0.94 2.39
C TYR A 82 8.63 1.50 0.97
N SER A 83 8.76 2.82 0.85
CA SER A 83 9.08 3.47 -0.42
C SER A 83 10.60 3.59 -0.57
N PRO A 84 11.20 3.01 -1.63
CA PRO A 84 12.62 3.20 -1.90
C PRO A 84 12.95 4.64 -2.29
N ARG A 85 11.99 5.37 -2.87
CA ARG A 85 12.13 6.80 -3.23
C ARG A 85 12.19 7.68 -1.98
N ALA A 86 11.25 7.49 -1.05
CA ALA A 86 11.21 8.27 0.19
C ALA A 86 12.17 7.75 1.27
N LYS A 87 12.69 6.53 1.08
CA LYS A 87 13.58 5.82 2.01
C LYS A 87 12.98 5.60 3.39
N ALA A 88 11.67 5.45 3.48
CA ALA A 88 10.94 5.33 4.74
C ALA A 88 9.67 4.47 4.59
N TRP A 89 9.12 4.07 5.74
CA TRP A 89 7.86 3.34 5.81
C TRP A 89 6.66 4.27 5.87
N THR A 90 5.54 3.81 5.34
CA THR A 90 4.25 4.46 5.49
C THR A 90 3.78 4.46 6.93
N LYS A 91 2.84 5.37 7.23
CA LYS A 91 2.01 5.26 8.42
C LYS A 91 1.31 3.88 8.46
N PRO A 92 1.27 3.19 9.61
CA PRO A 92 0.51 1.96 9.76
C PRO A 92 -0.96 2.15 9.39
N THR A 93 -1.47 1.22 8.59
CA THR A 93 -2.85 1.23 8.12
C THR A 93 -3.52 -0.09 8.49
N VAL A 94 -4.62 -0.02 9.25
CA VAL A 94 -5.43 -1.21 9.55
C VAL A 94 -6.20 -1.61 8.29
N ILE A 95 -5.88 -2.77 7.72
CA ILE A 95 -6.57 -3.28 6.52
C ILE A 95 -7.76 -4.18 6.89
N HIS A 96 -7.75 -4.75 8.09
CA HIS A 96 -8.90 -5.44 8.65
C HIS A 96 -8.98 -5.23 10.15
N ARG A 97 -10.14 -4.72 10.60
CA ARG A 97 -10.39 -4.46 12.01
C ARG A 97 -11.18 -5.59 12.64
N THR A 98 -10.63 -6.19 13.68
CA THR A 98 -11.32 -7.17 14.50
C THR A 98 -10.86 -7.09 15.95
N ARG A 99 -11.69 -7.59 16.87
CA ARG A 99 -11.34 -7.82 18.27
C ARG A 99 -10.99 -9.28 18.56
N THR A 100 -11.23 -10.16 17.59
CA THR A 100 -10.84 -11.57 17.66
C THR A 100 -9.32 -11.64 17.74
N ASP A 101 -8.80 -12.52 18.59
CA ASP A 101 -7.36 -12.70 18.74
C ASP A 101 -6.74 -13.23 17.46
N ALA A 102 -5.48 -12.85 17.20
CA ALA A 102 -4.74 -13.38 16.07
C ALA A 102 -4.57 -14.89 16.21
N CYS A 103 -4.82 -15.60 15.12
CA CYS A 103 -4.67 -17.04 15.03
C CYS A 103 -3.62 -17.35 13.96
N GLN A 104 -2.75 -18.31 14.25
CA GLN A 104 -1.68 -18.71 13.32
C GLN A 104 -0.79 -17.52 12.88
N GLY A 105 0.04 -17.73 11.86
CA GLY A 105 0.93 -16.70 11.33
C GLY A 105 0.32 -15.97 10.13
N ILE A 106 1.02 -14.92 9.68
CA ILE A 106 0.67 -14.23 8.44
C ILE A 106 1.44 -14.85 7.28
N GLU A 107 0.76 -15.29 6.22
CA GLU A 107 1.41 -15.68 4.97
C GLU A 107 1.33 -14.53 3.95
N LEU A 108 2.44 -14.25 3.27
CA LEU A 108 2.50 -13.27 2.18
C LEU A 108 3.10 -13.89 0.91
N ARG A 109 2.48 -13.61 -0.23
CA ARG A 109 3.00 -13.90 -1.57
C ARG A 109 2.96 -12.66 -2.44
N THR A 110 3.85 -12.59 -3.43
CA THR A 110 3.88 -11.46 -4.35
C THR A 110 4.36 -11.88 -5.73
N SER A 111 3.82 -11.23 -6.75
CA SER A 111 4.30 -11.30 -8.13
C SER A 111 3.81 -10.09 -8.91
N ALA A 112 4.67 -9.50 -9.76
CA ALA A 112 4.35 -8.37 -10.64
C ALA A 112 3.61 -7.21 -9.94
N GLY A 113 4.03 -6.89 -8.72
CA GLY A 113 3.48 -5.81 -7.90
C GLY A 113 2.12 -6.11 -7.24
N THR A 114 1.58 -7.31 -7.41
CA THR A 114 0.43 -7.81 -6.65
C THR A 114 0.92 -8.51 -5.39
N VAL A 115 0.36 -8.16 -4.24
CA VAL A 115 0.64 -8.81 -2.95
C VAL A 115 -0.63 -9.50 -2.46
N ALA A 116 -0.51 -10.76 -2.06
CA ALA A 116 -1.58 -11.53 -1.48
C ALA A 116 -1.23 -11.94 -0.05
N ALA A 117 -2.21 -11.89 0.85
CA ALA A 117 -2.04 -12.16 2.26
C ALA A 117 -3.11 -13.13 2.78
N ILE A 118 -2.68 -14.08 3.62
CA ILE A 118 -3.55 -14.85 4.52
C ILE A 118 -3.26 -14.40 5.94
N ALA A 119 -4.32 -14.15 6.70
CA ALA A 119 -4.23 -13.89 8.13
C ALA A 119 -5.46 -14.48 8.83
N ASP A 120 -5.24 -15.22 9.90
CA ASP A 120 -6.33 -15.87 10.61
C ASP A 120 -6.57 -15.26 11.98
N PHE A 121 -7.81 -15.41 12.47
CA PHE A 121 -8.25 -14.95 13.77
C PHE A 121 -9.15 -16.01 14.42
N GLY A 122 -9.06 -16.13 15.74
CA GLY A 122 -9.86 -17.09 16.49
C GLY A 122 -9.64 -16.96 17.98
N ALA A 123 -10.68 -17.27 18.75
CA ALA A 123 -10.52 -17.45 20.19
C ALA A 123 -9.72 -18.73 20.45
N TYR A 124 -8.87 -18.72 21.48
CA TYR A 124 -8.19 -19.93 21.96
C TYR A 124 -7.23 -20.59 20.96
N CYS A 125 -6.78 -19.89 19.91
CA CYS A 125 -5.82 -20.46 18.96
C CYS A 125 -4.48 -20.85 19.60
N TYR A 126 -4.14 -20.26 20.76
CA TYR A 126 -2.98 -20.68 21.54
C TYR A 126 -3.13 -22.10 22.14
N ASP A 127 -4.37 -22.60 22.29
CA ASP A 127 -4.71 -23.96 22.75
C ASP A 127 -4.75 -24.98 21.60
N GLY A 128 -4.50 -24.54 20.36
CA GLY A 128 -4.49 -25.39 19.16
C GLY A 128 -5.84 -25.49 18.45
N GLU A 129 -6.85 -24.73 18.89
CA GLU A 129 -8.12 -24.60 18.17
C GLU A 129 -7.88 -23.96 16.79
N PRO A 130 -8.62 -24.41 15.74
CA PRO A 130 -8.55 -23.78 14.44
C PRO A 130 -9.08 -22.34 14.49
N PRO A 131 -8.69 -21.48 13.53
CA PRO A 131 -9.28 -20.16 13.43
C PRO A 131 -10.78 -20.23 13.16
N THR A 132 -11.48 -19.21 13.62
CA THR A 132 -12.91 -19.03 13.36
C THR A 132 -13.19 -17.96 12.31
N GLU A 133 -12.18 -17.16 11.96
CA GLU A 133 -12.22 -16.15 10.91
C GLU A 133 -10.92 -16.24 10.11
N SER A 134 -11.01 -16.37 8.79
CA SER A 134 -9.87 -16.35 7.89
C SER A 134 -9.99 -15.21 6.90
N LEU A 135 -8.92 -14.44 6.77
CA LEU A 135 -8.82 -13.31 5.87
C LEU A 135 -8.00 -13.70 4.64
N ALA A 136 -8.55 -13.41 3.47
CA ALA A 136 -7.83 -13.33 2.21
C ALA A 136 -7.77 -11.86 1.78
N ALA A 137 -6.56 -11.34 1.56
CA ALA A 137 -6.38 -9.95 1.14
C ALA A 137 -5.46 -9.83 -0.07
N VAL A 138 -5.79 -8.91 -0.97
CA VAL A 138 -4.99 -8.62 -2.16
C VAL A 138 -4.75 -7.12 -2.27
N GLY A 139 -3.48 -6.72 -2.30
CA GLY A 139 -3.03 -5.35 -2.47
C GLY A 139 -2.35 -5.18 -3.82
N THR A 140 -2.67 -4.09 -4.52
CA THR A 140 -2.09 -3.79 -5.83
C THR A 140 -1.68 -2.33 -5.94
N GLY A 141 -1.00 -1.97 -7.03
CA GLY A 141 -0.69 -0.59 -7.37
C GLY A 141 0.14 0.09 -6.29
N SER A 142 -0.38 1.17 -5.69
CA SER A 142 0.25 1.94 -4.61
C SER A 142 0.21 1.26 -3.25
N LEU A 143 -0.51 0.14 -3.09
CA LEU A 143 -0.74 -0.56 -1.80
C LEU A 143 -1.52 0.26 -0.77
N THR A 144 -2.15 1.35 -1.19
CA THR A 144 -3.04 2.17 -0.36
C THR A 144 -4.45 1.60 -0.25
N THR A 145 -4.75 0.58 -1.05
CA THR A 145 -6.06 -0.08 -1.10
C THR A 145 -5.86 -1.57 -1.19
N TRP A 146 -6.71 -2.30 -0.47
CA TRP A 146 -6.69 -3.74 -0.35
C TRP A 146 -8.09 -4.27 -0.60
N ASP A 147 -8.21 -5.25 -1.48
CA ASP A 147 -9.40 -6.08 -1.55
C ASP A 147 -9.32 -7.09 -0.41
N VAL A 148 -10.41 -7.26 0.32
CA VAL A 148 -10.45 -8.11 1.52
C VAL A 148 -11.70 -8.97 1.46
N ASP A 149 -11.52 -10.29 1.58
CA ASP A 149 -12.58 -11.26 1.81
C ASP A 149 -12.36 -11.92 3.18
N ILE A 150 -13.44 -12.00 3.96
CA ILE A 150 -13.42 -12.60 5.30
C ILE A 150 -14.39 -13.77 5.33
N LYS A 151 -13.84 -14.96 5.58
CA LYS A 151 -14.63 -16.16 5.77
C LYS A 151 -14.74 -16.49 7.25
N LYS A 152 -15.96 -16.55 7.76
CA LYS A 152 -16.27 -16.93 9.14
C LYS A 152 -16.56 -18.42 9.24
N ASP A 153 -16.45 -18.96 10.45
CA ASP A 153 -16.63 -20.37 10.77
C ASP A 153 -15.79 -21.25 9.83
N PHE A 154 -14.54 -20.82 9.61
CA PHE A 154 -13.63 -21.38 8.62
C PHE A 154 -12.22 -21.50 9.18
N ASP A 155 -11.74 -22.74 9.20
CA ASP A 155 -10.47 -23.20 9.77
C ASP A 155 -9.19 -22.66 9.10
N GLY A 156 -9.28 -21.61 8.28
CA GLY A 156 -8.13 -20.95 7.67
C GLY A 156 -7.84 -21.39 6.24
N TRP A 157 -7.38 -20.44 5.43
CA TRP A 157 -6.80 -20.73 4.12
C TRP A 157 -5.44 -21.42 4.29
N GLU A 158 -5.19 -22.48 3.53
CA GLU A 158 -3.94 -23.26 3.65
C GLU A 158 -2.86 -22.83 2.66
N ARG A 159 -3.28 -22.20 1.56
CA ARG A 159 -2.39 -21.84 0.46
C ARG A 159 -2.88 -20.59 -0.26
N VAL A 160 -1.92 -19.81 -0.72
CA VAL A 160 -2.15 -18.68 -1.63
C VAL A 160 -1.14 -18.71 -2.76
N SER A 161 -1.60 -18.41 -3.97
CA SER A 161 -0.76 -18.30 -5.18
C SER A 161 -1.11 -17.05 -5.96
N VAL A 162 -0.09 -16.39 -6.51
CA VAL A 162 -0.21 -15.20 -7.37
C VAL A 162 0.32 -15.61 -8.75
N SER A 163 -0.40 -15.30 -9.83
CA SER A 163 0.08 -15.57 -11.18
C SER A 163 1.33 -14.76 -11.50
N ASP A 164 2.13 -15.23 -12.46
CA ASP A 164 3.39 -14.58 -12.86
C ASP A 164 3.19 -13.11 -13.30
N ASP A 165 2.06 -12.79 -13.92
CA ASP A 165 1.67 -11.43 -14.33
C ASP A 165 0.93 -10.63 -13.23
N GLY A 166 0.74 -11.24 -12.06
CA GLY A 166 0.02 -10.70 -10.92
C GLY A 166 -1.47 -10.44 -11.16
N SER A 167 -2.02 -10.86 -12.30
CA SER A 167 -3.41 -10.54 -12.67
C SER A 167 -4.44 -11.41 -11.95
N ARG A 168 -4.02 -12.53 -11.37
CA ARG A 168 -4.88 -13.48 -10.65
C ARG A 168 -4.24 -13.90 -9.33
N VAL A 169 -5.07 -14.08 -8.33
CA VAL A 169 -4.70 -14.69 -7.04
C VAL A 169 -5.69 -15.80 -6.74
N VAL A 170 -5.17 -16.92 -6.24
CA VAL A 170 -5.99 -18.07 -5.84
C VAL A 170 -5.63 -18.46 -4.41
N PHE A 171 -6.62 -18.39 -3.54
CA PHE A 171 -6.59 -18.89 -2.17
C PHE A 171 -7.24 -20.27 -2.16
N GLY A 172 -6.66 -21.20 -1.41
CA GLY A 172 -7.11 -22.58 -1.45
C GLY A 172 -7.07 -23.27 -0.09
N ARG A 173 -8.07 -24.13 0.09
CA ARG A 173 -8.15 -25.23 1.04
C ARG A 173 -8.87 -26.38 0.31
N ASP A 174 -9.93 -26.91 0.91
CA ASP A 174 -10.98 -27.75 0.33
C ASP A 174 -11.89 -26.96 -0.62
N VAL A 175 -12.06 -25.66 -0.35
CA VAL A 175 -12.67 -24.67 -1.24
C VAL A 175 -11.61 -23.79 -1.91
N THR A 176 -12.03 -23.04 -2.94
CA THR A 176 -11.17 -22.09 -3.65
C THR A 176 -11.82 -20.72 -3.67
N LEU A 177 -11.05 -19.69 -3.34
CA LEU A 177 -11.43 -18.29 -3.55
C LEU A 177 -10.49 -17.69 -4.60
N ARG A 178 -11.09 -17.04 -5.60
CA ARG A 178 -10.37 -16.45 -6.72
C ARG A 178 -10.50 -14.94 -6.65
N TRP A 179 -9.40 -14.28 -6.96
CA TRP A 179 -9.35 -12.85 -7.18
C TRP A 179 -8.74 -12.57 -8.55
N ASN A 180 -9.27 -11.57 -9.25
CA ASN A 180 -8.70 -11.08 -10.48
C ASN A 180 -8.59 -9.55 -10.46
N ARG A 181 -7.60 -9.01 -11.17
CA ARG A 181 -7.29 -7.57 -11.14
C ARG A 181 -8.41 -6.67 -11.70
N ALA A 182 -9.28 -7.20 -12.55
CA ALA A 182 -10.36 -6.44 -13.16
C ALA A 182 -11.58 -6.34 -12.24
N ASP A 183 -11.94 -7.44 -11.58
CA ASP A 183 -13.23 -7.60 -10.90
C ASP A 183 -13.11 -7.75 -9.38
N GLY A 184 -11.90 -7.94 -8.85
CA GLY A 184 -11.69 -8.23 -7.44
C GLY A 184 -11.96 -9.71 -7.12
N PHE A 185 -12.47 -9.98 -5.92
CA PHE A 185 -12.86 -11.33 -5.50
C PHE A 185 -14.12 -11.79 -6.25
N GLU A 186 -14.12 -13.02 -6.72
CA GLU A 186 -15.32 -13.64 -7.30
C GLU A 186 -16.37 -13.81 -6.19
N THR A 187 -17.53 -13.16 -6.34
CA THR A 187 -18.69 -13.38 -5.46
C THR A 187 -19.43 -14.63 -5.92
N GLU A 188 -19.64 -15.58 -5.01
CA GLU A 188 -20.58 -16.69 -5.25
C GLU A 188 -22.05 -16.25 -5.19
#